data_AF-A0A847VVB3-F1
#
_entry.id   AF-A0A847VVB3-F1
#
_cell.length_a   1.000
_cell.length_b   1.000
_cell.length_c   1.000
_cell.angle_alpha   90.00
_cell.angle_beta   90.00
_cell.angle_gamma   90.00
#
_symmetry.space_group_name_H-M   'P 1'
#
loop_
_entity.id
_entity.type
_entity.pdbx_description
1 polymer ?
#
loop_
_entity_poly.entity_id
_entity_poly.type
_entity_poly.pdbx_seq_one_letter_code
_entity_poly.pdbx_strand_id
1 'polypeptide(L)'
;MKFFKKKRDVTTKEIINDDTKTYHVYGNEKTKEIDGVREKFGVQIYSAESDKKIAETVEETVEETASLTEEAKIETEQTEEFYDIDDEYEYVTPSYFKNAFILGLICVLVGAVISFFVFKNKMAADIKTAYEQNGYMLTNGCTATAADIKEGKTAYIRGQLVTGTLRDIDTTNATATAADILKGYTAYVNGQLVTGTIPTYNGLTTIVPSATDYKISKGVYIVDDLVIKGEPNLISSNIKNGISIFGVRGSYVIEEPTNE
;
A
#
# COMPACT_ATOMS: atom_id res chain seq x y z
N MET A 1 -1.43 21.18 -26.83
CA MET A 1 -0.34 20.48 -27.57
C MET A 1 -0.14 19.12 -26.90
N LYS A 2 -0.62 18.02 -27.51
CA LYS A 2 -0.62 16.68 -26.91
C LYS A 2 0.76 16.04 -27.05
N PHE A 3 1.48 15.82 -25.96
CA PHE A 3 2.70 15.02 -25.96
C PHE A 3 2.33 13.52 -25.94
N PHE A 4 2.41 12.88 -27.10
CA PHE A 4 2.30 11.42 -27.21
C PHE A 4 3.59 10.78 -26.67
N LYS A 5 3.55 10.21 -25.45
CA LYS A 5 4.54 9.19 -25.05
C LYS A 5 4.22 7.90 -25.80
N LYS A 6 4.73 7.76 -27.03
CA LYS A 6 4.63 6.51 -27.79
C LYS A 6 5.63 5.51 -27.18
N LYS A 7 5.11 4.48 -26.50
CA LYS A 7 5.92 3.33 -26.06
C LYS A 7 6.62 2.74 -27.28
N ARG A 8 7.91 2.41 -27.15
CA ARG A 8 8.66 1.67 -28.19
C ARG A 8 8.09 0.25 -28.25
N ASP A 9 7.33 -0.06 -29.30
CA ASP A 9 6.90 -1.42 -29.59
C ASP A 9 8.10 -2.21 -30.11
N VAL A 10 8.56 -3.16 -29.30
CA VAL A 10 9.64 -4.10 -29.62
C VAL A 10 9.02 -5.35 -30.23
N THR A 11 9.40 -5.69 -31.46
CA THR A 11 8.71 -6.75 -32.21
C THR A 11 9.36 -8.13 -32.04
N THR A 12 10.65 -8.21 -31.71
CA THR A 12 11.35 -9.49 -31.46
C THR A 12 12.54 -9.31 -30.51
N LYS A 13 12.76 -10.31 -29.64
CA LYS A 13 13.94 -10.44 -28.78
C LYS A 13 14.66 -11.73 -29.17
N GLU A 14 15.94 -11.65 -29.52
CA GLU A 14 16.79 -12.80 -29.79
C GLU A 14 17.81 -12.93 -28.64
N ILE A 15 17.96 -14.13 -28.10
CA ILE A 15 18.82 -14.42 -26.94
C ILE A 15 20.21 -14.74 -27.46
N ILE A 16 21.21 -13.95 -27.06
CA ILE A 16 22.60 -14.16 -27.48
C ILE A 16 23.41 -14.85 -26.37
N ASN A 17 23.13 -14.56 -25.09
CA ASN A 17 23.71 -15.29 -23.96
C ASN A 17 22.87 -15.06 -22.67
N ASP A 18 22.44 -16.14 -22.02
CA ASP A 18 21.49 -16.09 -20.90
C ASP A 18 22.16 -15.73 -19.55
N ASP A 19 23.48 -15.96 -19.43
CA ASP A 19 24.22 -15.74 -18.17
C ASP A 19 24.53 -14.25 -17.93
N THR A 20 24.68 -13.46 -19.00
CA THR A 20 24.97 -12.00 -18.92
C THR A 20 23.75 -11.12 -19.17
N LYS A 21 22.57 -11.73 -19.41
CA LYS A 21 21.30 -11.05 -19.72
C LYS A 21 21.44 -9.95 -20.78
N THR A 22 22.23 -10.22 -21.84
CA THR A 22 22.48 -9.24 -22.91
C THR A 22 21.54 -9.55 -24.09
N TYR A 23 20.69 -8.59 -24.45
CA TYR A 23 19.67 -8.75 -25.50
C TYR A 23 19.84 -7.69 -26.58
N HIS A 24 19.81 -8.10 -27.86
CA HIS A 24 19.65 -7.18 -28.97
C HIS A 24 18.17 -6.91 -29.24
N VAL A 25 17.81 -5.64 -29.39
CA VAL A 25 16.43 -5.19 -29.59
C VAL A 25 16.33 -4.40 -30.89
N TYR A 26 15.61 -4.92 -31.88
CA TYR A 26 15.34 -4.23 -33.15
C TYR A 26 14.00 -3.48 -33.06
N GLY A 27 14.01 -2.17 -33.36
CA GLY A 27 12.81 -1.33 -33.45
C GLY A 27 12.15 -1.41 -34.83
N ASN A 28 10.83 -1.22 -34.91
CA ASN A 28 10.12 -1.23 -36.20
C ASN A 28 10.51 -0.01 -37.08
N GLU A 29 10.31 -0.12 -38.40
CA GLU A 29 10.77 0.91 -39.36
C GLU A 29 10.20 2.32 -39.12
N LYS A 30 9.00 2.42 -38.52
CA LYS A 30 8.40 3.72 -38.12
C LYS A 30 9.08 4.38 -36.91
N THR A 31 9.85 3.63 -36.11
CA THR A 31 10.61 4.19 -34.98
C THR A 31 12.00 4.67 -35.38
N LYS A 32 12.59 4.15 -36.47
CA LYS A 32 13.85 4.64 -37.03
C LYS A 32 13.75 6.07 -37.58
N GLU A 33 12.61 6.42 -38.17
CA GLU A 33 12.36 7.76 -38.72
C GLU A 33 12.29 8.86 -37.62
N ILE A 34 11.91 8.49 -36.40
CA ILE A 34 11.79 9.41 -35.25
C ILE A 34 13.15 9.68 -34.61
N ASP A 35 14.07 8.70 -34.61
CA ASP A 35 15.43 8.90 -34.08
C ASP A 35 16.29 9.77 -35.00
N GLY A 36 16.11 9.70 -36.33
CA GLY A 36 16.76 10.63 -37.27
C GLY A 36 16.35 12.09 -37.10
N VAL A 37 15.14 12.35 -36.58
CA VAL A 37 14.69 13.69 -36.22
C VAL A 37 15.30 14.15 -34.88
N ARG A 38 15.60 13.24 -33.95
CA ARG A 38 16.20 13.60 -32.63
C ARG A 38 17.65 14.06 -32.72
N GLU A 39 18.47 13.46 -33.60
CA GLU A 39 19.85 13.93 -33.84
C GLU A 39 19.89 15.36 -34.42
N LYS A 40 18.88 15.74 -35.21
CA LYS A 40 18.79 17.09 -35.81
C LYS A 40 18.46 18.20 -34.81
N PHE A 41 17.92 17.87 -33.62
CA PHE A 41 17.44 18.85 -32.63
C PHE A 41 18.10 18.76 -31.25
N GLY A 42 19.17 17.98 -31.08
CA GLY A 42 20.08 18.08 -29.92
C GLY A 42 19.48 17.76 -28.54
N VAL A 43 18.42 16.94 -28.46
CA VAL A 43 17.76 16.61 -27.19
C VAL A 43 18.35 15.32 -26.58
N GLN A 44 19.23 15.46 -25.58
CA GLN A 44 19.72 14.34 -24.76
C GLN A 44 18.80 14.12 -23.54
N ILE A 45 18.35 12.88 -23.32
CA ILE A 45 17.75 12.47 -22.04
C ILE A 45 18.55 11.28 -21.50
N TYR A 46 19.20 11.50 -20.35
CA TYR A 46 19.93 10.48 -19.62
C TYR A 46 18.97 9.40 -19.08
N SER A 47 19.35 8.15 -19.26
CA SER A 47 18.72 6.96 -18.68
C SER A 47 19.65 6.42 -17.61
N ALA A 48 19.20 6.27 -16.37
CA ALA A 48 19.90 5.42 -15.41
C ALA A 48 18.97 4.95 -14.28
N GLU A 49 18.94 3.63 -14.09
CA GLU A 49 18.61 2.96 -12.84
C GLU A 49 19.76 1.96 -12.55
N SER A 50 20.09 1.81 -11.25
CA SER A 50 20.94 0.81 -10.57
C SER A 50 22.48 0.97 -10.48
N ASP A 51 22.91 1.11 -9.21
CA ASP A 51 24.04 0.54 -8.46
C ASP A 51 25.51 0.68 -8.90
N LYS A 52 26.27 1.47 -8.11
CA LYS A 52 27.71 1.25 -7.87
C LYS A 52 28.11 1.65 -6.44
N LYS A 53 28.54 0.65 -5.64
CA LYS A 53 29.26 0.73 -4.36
C LYS A 53 30.64 1.36 -4.59
N ILE A 54 31.02 2.42 -3.86
CA ILE A 54 32.44 2.80 -3.64
C ILE A 54 32.59 3.35 -2.21
N ALA A 55 33.68 2.92 -1.56
CA ALA A 55 33.99 3.01 -0.15
C ALA A 55 34.23 4.43 0.39
N GLU A 56 33.90 4.56 1.66
CA GLU A 56 34.08 5.70 2.55
C GLU A 56 35.57 5.86 2.92
N THR A 57 36.11 7.06 2.74
CA THR A 57 37.37 7.48 3.39
C THR A 57 37.09 8.82 4.03
N VAL A 58 37.02 8.76 5.36
CA VAL A 58 36.86 9.86 6.29
C VAL A 58 38.22 10.54 6.43
N GLU A 59 38.29 11.84 6.15
CA GLU A 59 39.24 12.71 6.82
C GLU A 59 38.46 13.88 7.43
N GLU A 60 38.26 13.71 8.73
CA GLU A 60 37.92 14.70 9.74
C GLU A 60 39.08 15.69 9.86
N THR A 61 38.82 16.99 9.93
CA THR A 61 39.71 17.86 10.72
C THR A 61 38.94 19.05 11.27
N VAL A 62 38.95 19.06 12.60
CA VAL A 62 38.33 19.95 13.56
C VAL A 62 39.12 21.27 13.61
N GLU A 63 38.41 22.35 13.96
CA GLU A 63 38.99 23.64 14.34
C GLU A 63 40.10 23.46 15.39
N GLU A 64 41.25 24.10 15.21
CA GLU A 64 42.07 24.47 16.35
C GLU A 64 42.71 25.85 16.19
N THR A 65 42.39 26.68 17.17
CA THR A 65 42.88 28.01 17.46
C THR A 65 44.34 28.01 17.90
N ALA A 66 45.15 28.92 17.37
CA ALA A 66 46.37 29.43 18.03
C ALA A 66 46.72 30.78 17.37
N SER A 67 46.56 31.94 18.01
CA SER A 67 47.23 32.49 19.20
C SER A 67 48.64 33.03 18.89
N LEU A 68 48.81 34.33 19.19
CA LEU A 68 50.03 35.01 19.68
C LEU A 68 51.23 35.00 18.70
N THR A 69 52.15 35.95 18.60
CA THR A 69 52.59 37.14 19.33
C THR A 69 53.75 37.66 18.46
N GLU A 70 53.87 38.98 18.27
CA GLU A 70 55.04 39.73 18.75
C GLU A 70 56.38 39.32 18.11
N GLU A 71 56.98 40.23 17.33
CA GLU A 71 58.35 40.68 17.64
C GLU A 71 58.73 41.89 16.77
N ALA A 72 59.07 42.95 17.49
CA ALA A 72 59.64 44.18 16.97
C ALA A 72 61.06 43.97 16.45
N LYS A 73 61.44 44.72 15.42
CA LYS A 73 62.82 45.24 15.35
C LYS A 73 62.90 46.54 14.56
N ILE A 74 63.27 47.57 15.30
CA ILE A 74 63.65 48.91 14.89
C ILE A 74 65.11 48.83 14.42
N GLU A 75 65.43 49.36 13.24
CA GLU A 75 66.77 49.94 13.03
C GLU A 75 66.69 51.11 12.03
N THR A 76 67.24 52.21 12.51
CA THR A 76 67.26 53.58 12.01
C THR A 76 68.34 53.77 10.96
N GLU A 77 68.09 54.58 9.93
CA GLU A 77 69.05 55.64 9.58
C GLU A 77 68.39 56.76 8.78
N GLN A 78 68.59 57.97 9.31
CA GLN A 78 68.10 59.24 8.81
C GLN A 78 68.95 59.72 7.64
N THR A 79 68.32 60.35 6.65
CA THR A 79 68.90 61.53 5.98
C THR A 79 67.81 62.57 5.82
N GLU A 80 67.91 63.61 6.64
CA GLU A 80 67.11 64.83 6.59
C GLU A 80 67.44 65.64 5.33
N GLU A 81 66.41 66.08 4.61
CA GLU A 81 66.39 67.39 3.96
C GLU A 81 65.01 68.04 4.18
N PHE A 82 65.01 69.37 4.18
CA PHE A 82 64.28 70.26 5.06
C PHE A 82 62.93 70.75 4.46
N TYR A 83 61.93 70.87 5.35
CA TYR A 83 60.59 71.50 5.33
C TYR A 83 60.21 72.48 4.17
N ASP A 84 58.96 72.56 3.67
CA ASP A 84 57.74 72.78 4.46
C ASP A 84 56.41 72.68 3.65
N ILE A 85 55.31 72.46 4.38
CA ILE A 85 53.86 72.68 4.09
C ILE A 85 53.05 71.50 3.51
N ASP A 86 52.31 70.87 4.43
CA ASP A 86 50.96 70.30 4.35
C ASP A 86 50.59 69.45 3.12
N ASP A 87 50.73 68.12 3.26
CA ASP A 87 49.61 67.19 3.02
C ASP A 87 50.01 65.77 3.45
N GLU A 88 49.48 65.38 4.61
CA GLU A 88 49.53 64.07 5.23
C GLU A 88 48.72 63.06 4.38
N TYR A 89 49.32 62.50 3.33
CA TYR A 89 48.80 61.27 2.72
C TYR A 89 49.35 60.06 3.46
N GLU A 90 48.62 59.70 4.51
CA GLU A 90 48.75 58.45 5.24
C GLU A 90 48.71 57.26 4.26
N TYR A 91 49.76 56.43 4.26
CA TYR A 91 49.92 55.27 3.40
C TYR A 91 48.80 54.24 3.67
N VAL A 92 47.74 54.25 2.86
CA VAL A 92 46.78 53.16 2.79
C VAL A 92 47.44 51.98 2.08
N THR A 93 47.97 51.03 2.85
CA THR A 93 48.72 49.88 2.29
C THR A 93 47.87 49.07 1.29
N PRO A 94 48.48 48.43 0.26
CA PRO A 94 47.79 47.60 -0.75
C PRO A 94 46.97 46.43 -0.16
N SER A 95 47.21 46.11 1.11
CA SER A 95 46.53 45.04 1.85
C SER A 95 45.06 45.37 2.12
N TYR A 96 44.73 46.65 2.38
CA TYR A 96 43.35 47.07 2.64
C TYR A 96 42.47 46.90 1.39
N PHE A 97 42.98 47.24 0.21
CA PHE A 97 42.22 47.11 -1.03
C PHE A 97 41.96 45.65 -1.41
N LYS A 98 42.94 44.74 -1.19
CA LYS A 98 42.75 43.30 -1.39
C LYS A 98 41.74 42.72 -0.40
N ASN A 99 41.82 43.08 0.88
CA ASN A 99 40.89 42.60 1.90
C ASN A 99 39.47 43.17 1.70
N ALA A 100 39.35 44.44 1.28
CA ALA A 100 38.07 45.06 0.94
C ALA A 100 37.45 44.42 -0.32
N PHE A 101 38.27 44.09 -1.32
CA PHE A 101 37.81 43.37 -2.52
C PHE A 101 37.36 41.95 -2.20
N ILE A 102 38.12 41.21 -1.39
CA ILE A 102 37.77 39.87 -0.91
C ILE A 102 36.48 39.92 -0.07
N LEU A 103 36.34 40.88 0.85
CA LEU A 103 35.13 41.07 1.65
C LEU A 103 33.93 41.42 0.78
N GLY A 104 34.10 42.27 -0.24
CA GLY A 104 33.08 42.57 -1.23
C GLY A 104 32.61 41.32 -1.99
N LEU A 105 33.55 40.47 -2.40
CA LEU A 105 33.26 39.21 -3.09
C LEU A 105 32.54 38.21 -2.16
N ILE A 106 32.96 38.10 -0.90
CA ILE A 106 32.29 37.31 0.14
C ILE A 106 30.86 37.83 0.37
N CYS A 107 30.65 39.14 0.51
CA CYS A 107 29.32 39.72 0.69
C CYS A 107 28.39 39.44 -0.50
N VAL A 108 28.91 39.48 -1.74
CA VAL A 108 28.15 39.11 -2.93
C VAL A 108 27.79 37.62 -2.92
N LEU A 109 28.73 36.75 -2.57
CA LEU A 109 28.48 35.31 -2.48
C LEU A 109 27.47 34.97 -1.37
N VAL A 110 27.62 35.55 -0.17
CA VAL A 110 26.69 35.37 0.95
C VAL A 110 25.31 35.91 0.59
N GLY A 111 25.23 37.09 -0.04
CA GLY A 111 23.99 37.66 -0.55
C GLY A 111 23.30 36.76 -1.59
N ALA A 112 24.06 36.18 -2.52
CA ALA A 112 23.55 35.23 -3.51
C ALA A 112 23.05 33.93 -2.87
N VAL A 113 23.76 33.41 -1.88
CA VAL A 113 23.38 32.20 -1.14
C VAL A 113 22.10 32.43 -0.33
N ILE A 114 22.02 33.52 0.44
CA ILE A 114 20.82 33.88 1.20
C ILE A 114 19.63 34.10 0.24
N SER A 115 19.84 34.80 -0.87
CA SER A 115 18.81 34.99 -1.89
C SER A 115 18.32 33.68 -2.48
N PHE A 116 19.23 32.73 -2.77
CA PHE A 116 18.86 31.40 -3.27
C PHE A 116 17.98 30.63 -2.27
N PHE A 117 18.33 30.62 -0.98
CA PHE A 117 17.53 29.94 0.04
C PHE A 117 16.14 30.58 0.24
N VAL A 118 16.07 31.91 0.27
CA VAL A 118 14.79 32.64 0.41
C VAL A 118 13.92 32.43 -0.84
N PHE A 119 14.49 32.58 -2.03
CA PHE A 119 13.78 32.46 -3.29
C PHE A 119 13.33 31.02 -3.57
N LYS A 120 14.16 30.02 -3.26
CA LYS A 120 13.80 28.59 -3.37
C LYS A 120 12.54 28.27 -2.54
N ASN A 121 12.49 28.71 -1.30
CA ASN A 121 11.36 28.44 -0.41
C ASN A 121 10.08 29.14 -0.88
N LYS A 122 10.19 30.40 -1.30
CA LYS A 122 9.07 31.17 -1.85
C LYS A 122 8.55 30.59 -3.17
N MET A 123 9.45 30.25 -4.10
CA MET A 123 9.09 29.60 -5.36
C MET A 123 8.40 28.25 -5.15
N ALA A 124 8.89 27.42 -4.22
CA ALA A 124 8.24 26.14 -3.93
C ALA A 124 6.80 26.32 -3.42
N ALA A 125 6.56 27.32 -2.57
CA ALA A 125 5.23 27.67 -2.09
C ALA A 125 4.32 28.23 -3.20
N ASP A 126 4.85 29.11 -4.05
CA ASP A 126 4.11 29.71 -5.16
C ASP A 126 3.76 28.66 -6.23
N ILE A 127 4.69 27.75 -6.55
CA ILE A 127 4.46 26.59 -7.43
C ILE A 127 3.37 25.68 -6.84
N LYS A 128 3.46 25.33 -5.55
CA LYS A 128 2.44 24.51 -4.88
C LYS A 128 1.06 25.16 -4.99
N THR A 129 0.97 26.46 -4.71
CA THR A 129 -0.27 27.24 -4.79
C THR A 129 -0.82 27.27 -6.22
N ALA A 130 0.05 27.45 -7.22
CA ALA A 130 -0.35 27.44 -8.63
C ALA A 130 -0.86 26.05 -9.07
N TYR A 131 -0.24 24.96 -8.60
CA TYR A 131 -0.73 23.60 -8.88
C TYR A 131 -2.12 23.37 -8.26
N GLU A 132 -2.32 23.78 -7.01
CA GLU A 132 -3.61 23.66 -6.32
C GLU A 132 -4.71 24.49 -6.99
N GLN A 133 -4.41 25.74 -7.41
CA GLN A 133 -5.36 26.60 -8.13
C GLN A 133 -5.74 26.06 -9.52
N ASN A 134 -4.83 25.34 -10.18
CA ASN A 134 -5.06 24.73 -11.49
C ASN A 134 -5.64 23.30 -11.40
N GLY A 135 -6.05 22.85 -10.20
CA GLY A 135 -6.69 21.55 -10.00
C GLY A 135 -5.74 20.36 -10.01
N TYR A 136 -4.42 20.58 -9.95
CA TYR A 136 -3.45 19.50 -9.74
C TYR A 136 -3.39 19.14 -8.26
N MET A 137 -3.68 17.87 -7.95
CA MET A 137 -3.62 17.36 -6.58
C MET A 137 -2.20 16.91 -6.21
N LEU A 138 -1.65 17.47 -5.14
CA LEU A 138 -0.51 16.86 -4.45
C LEU A 138 -0.99 15.60 -3.71
N THR A 139 -0.58 14.44 -4.21
CA THR A 139 -0.99 13.13 -3.68
C THR A 139 0.04 12.55 -2.69
N ASN A 140 0.93 13.41 -2.18
CA ASN A 140 2.05 13.01 -1.30
C ASN A 140 1.58 12.45 0.06
N GLY A 141 0.33 12.75 0.46
CA GLY A 141 -0.32 12.18 1.65
C GLY A 141 -1.34 11.07 1.36
N CYS A 142 -1.52 10.65 0.11
CA CYS A 142 -2.46 9.59 -0.23
C CYS A 142 -1.90 8.21 0.17
N THR A 143 -2.66 7.48 0.98
CA THR A 143 -2.31 6.13 1.45
C THR A 143 -3.12 5.02 0.78
N ALA A 144 -4.12 5.36 -0.03
CA ALA A 144 -4.91 4.40 -0.77
C ALA A 144 -4.02 3.54 -1.68
N THR A 145 -4.32 2.26 -1.73
CA THR A 145 -3.68 1.25 -2.58
C THR A 145 -4.66 0.80 -3.66
N ALA A 146 -4.21 -0.04 -4.58
CA ALA A 146 -5.10 -0.69 -5.55
C ALA A 146 -6.22 -1.49 -4.85
N ALA A 147 -5.94 -2.08 -3.69
CA ALA A 147 -6.90 -2.85 -2.90
C ALA A 147 -7.98 -1.99 -2.23
N ASP A 148 -7.81 -0.68 -2.17
CA ASP A 148 -8.79 0.26 -1.62
C ASP A 148 -9.71 0.86 -2.70
N ILE A 149 -9.41 0.60 -3.98
CA ILE A 149 -10.11 1.17 -5.12
C ILE A 149 -10.91 0.06 -5.81
N LYS A 150 -12.20 0.32 -6.05
CA LYS A 150 -13.09 -0.61 -6.76
C LYS A 150 -12.52 -1.04 -8.11
N GLU A 151 -12.63 -2.33 -8.41
CA GLU A 151 -12.16 -2.89 -9.66
C GLU A 151 -12.70 -2.13 -10.89
N GLY A 152 -11.82 -1.91 -11.86
CA GLY A 152 -12.13 -1.17 -13.09
C GLY A 152 -12.19 0.34 -12.92
N LYS A 153 -12.03 0.87 -11.69
CA LYS A 153 -11.84 2.30 -11.43
C LYS A 153 -10.35 2.63 -11.33
N THR A 154 -10.01 3.88 -11.62
CA THR A 154 -8.62 4.37 -11.56
C THR A 154 -8.54 5.66 -10.76
N ALA A 155 -7.44 5.83 -10.03
CA ALA A 155 -7.13 7.08 -9.32
C ALA A 155 -5.64 7.41 -9.46
N TYR A 156 -5.29 8.70 -9.39
CA TYR A 156 -3.89 9.10 -9.28
C TYR A 156 -3.46 9.12 -7.81
N ILE A 157 -2.42 8.35 -7.48
CA ILE A 157 -1.83 8.26 -6.14
C ILE A 157 -0.32 8.48 -6.28
N ARG A 158 0.23 9.45 -5.55
CA ARG A 158 1.65 9.87 -5.62
C ARG A 158 2.15 10.10 -7.05
N GLY A 159 1.30 10.67 -7.90
CA GLY A 159 1.59 10.94 -9.32
C GLY A 159 1.53 9.71 -10.24
N GLN A 160 1.18 8.53 -9.73
CA GLN A 160 1.00 7.30 -10.51
C GLN A 160 -0.50 7.01 -10.73
N LEU A 161 -0.86 6.60 -11.94
CA LEU A 161 -2.21 6.09 -12.20
C LEU A 161 -2.32 4.66 -11.64
N VAL A 162 -3.15 4.49 -10.62
CA VAL A 162 -3.41 3.21 -9.97
C VAL A 162 -4.77 2.70 -10.44
N THR A 163 -4.83 1.42 -10.83
CA THR A 163 -6.08 0.73 -11.17
C THR A 163 -6.53 -0.08 -9.96
N GLY A 164 -7.81 0.03 -9.61
CA GLY A 164 -8.39 -0.67 -8.47
C GLY A 164 -8.52 -2.17 -8.67
N THR A 165 -8.36 -2.91 -7.58
CA THR A 165 -8.50 -4.37 -7.49
C THR A 165 -9.50 -4.80 -6.43
N LEU A 166 -10.13 -3.86 -5.71
CA LEU A 166 -11.17 -4.18 -4.74
C LEU A 166 -12.37 -4.79 -5.46
N ARG A 167 -12.64 -6.05 -5.18
CA ARG A 167 -13.85 -6.75 -5.63
C ARG A 167 -14.86 -6.73 -4.49
N ASP A 168 -16.07 -6.30 -4.79
CA ASP A 168 -17.19 -6.48 -3.87
C ASP A 168 -17.50 -7.98 -3.77
N ILE A 169 -18.00 -8.41 -2.61
CA ILE A 169 -18.55 -9.76 -2.47
C ILE A 169 -19.83 -9.81 -3.29
N ASP A 170 -19.83 -10.60 -4.36
CA ASP A 170 -21.04 -10.84 -5.15
C ASP A 170 -21.96 -11.80 -4.40
N THR A 171 -23.11 -11.28 -3.99
CA THR A 171 -24.17 -12.06 -3.31
C THR A 171 -25.43 -12.17 -4.16
N THR A 172 -25.37 -11.80 -5.45
CA THR A 172 -26.55 -11.78 -6.34
C THR A 172 -27.11 -13.17 -6.64
N ASN A 173 -26.28 -14.21 -6.55
CA ASN A 173 -26.67 -15.60 -6.68
C ASN A 173 -26.98 -16.29 -5.33
N ALA A 174 -26.93 -15.56 -4.21
CA ALA A 174 -27.33 -16.10 -2.91
C ALA A 174 -28.85 -16.27 -2.86
N THR A 175 -29.33 -17.44 -2.46
CA THR A 175 -30.76 -17.80 -2.48
C THR A 175 -31.35 -17.99 -1.09
N ALA A 176 -30.57 -17.83 -0.03
CA ALA A 176 -31.05 -18.01 1.33
C ALA A 176 -32.14 -16.99 1.68
N THR A 177 -33.19 -17.44 2.32
CA THR A 177 -34.25 -16.60 2.88
C THR A 177 -34.13 -16.55 4.40
N ALA A 178 -34.90 -15.68 5.06
CA ALA A 178 -34.96 -15.66 6.52
C ALA A 178 -35.34 -17.03 7.11
N ALA A 179 -36.17 -17.80 6.40
CA ALA A 179 -36.62 -19.13 6.82
C ALA A 179 -35.54 -20.22 6.66
N ASP A 180 -34.40 -19.90 6.04
CA ASP A 180 -33.25 -20.81 5.87
C ASP A 180 -32.13 -20.53 6.89
N ILE A 181 -32.28 -19.49 7.72
CA ILE A 181 -31.25 -19.02 8.65
C ILE A 181 -31.75 -19.14 10.09
N LEU A 182 -30.87 -19.61 10.98
CA LEU A 182 -31.15 -19.73 12.42
C LEU A 182 -31.45 -18.38 13.06
N LYS A 183 -32.48 -18.32 13.92
CA LYS A 183 -32.82 -17.11 14.68
C LYS A 183 -31.61 -16.62 15.48
N GLY A 184 -31.33 -15.32 15.38
CA GLY A 184 -30.17 -14.68 16.01
C GLY A 184 -28.94 -14.60 15.10
N TYR A 185 -28.95 -15.29 13.95
CA TYR A 185 -27.93 -15.19 12.92
C TYR A 185 -28.39 -14.32 11.76
N THR A 186 -27.43 -13.73 11.05
CA THR A 186 -27.66 -12.88 9.88
C THR A 186 -26.77 -13.30 8.72
N ALA A 187 -27.22 -13.00 7.50
CA ALA A 187 -26.43 -13.19 6.28
C ALA A 187 -26.72 -12.06 5.28
N TYR A 188 -25.78 -11.79 4.37
CA TYR A 188 -26.04 -10.92 3.22
C TYR A 188 -26.51 -11.73 2.03
N VAL A 189 -27.67 -11.38 1.48
CA VAL A 189 -28.28 -12.02 0.31
C VAL A 189 -28.67 -10.92 -0.66
N ASN A 190 -28.15 -10.98 -1.90
CA ASN A 190 -28.35 -9.96 -2.92
C ASN A 190 -28.12 -8.52 -2.40
N GLY A 191 -27.04 -8.32 -1.63
CA GLY A 191 -26.66 -7.04 -1.03
C GLY A 191 -27.52 -6.58 0.15
N GLN A 192 -28.50 -7.37 0.60
CA GLN A 192 -29.35 -7.04 1.74
C GLN A 192 -29.03 -7.91 2.95
N LEU A 193 -29.06 -7.31 4.14
CA LEU A 193 -28.93 -8.04 5.40
C LEU A 193 -30.25 -8.79 5.68
N VAL A 194 -30.17 -10.11 5.76
CA VAL A 194 -31.28 -11.01 6.09
C VAL A 194 -31.06 -11.57 7.49
N THR A 195 -32.05 -11.40 8.37
CA THR A 195 -32.04 -11.98 9.72
C THR A 195 -32.82 -13.29 9.74
N GLY A 196 -32.22 -14.33 10.31
CA GLY A 196 -32.82 -15.65 10.39
C GLY A 196 -34.05 -15.73 11.29
N THR A 197 -34.97 -16.62 10.92
CA THR A 197 -36.24 -16.84 11.63
C THR A 197 -36.44 -18.29 12.05
N ILE A 198 -35.57 -19.25 11.69
CA ILE A 198 -35.70 -20.63 12.16
C ILE A 198 -35.62 -20.65 13.69
N PRO A 199 -36.68 -21.02 14.41
CA PRO A 199 -36.63 -21.16 15.85
C PRO A 199 -35.84 -22.41 16.26
N THR A 200 -35.22 -22.34 17.43
CA THR A 200 -34.64 -23.51 18.08
C THR A 200 -35.74 -24.40 18.65
N TYR A 201 -35.61 -25.71 18.47
CA TYR A 201 -36.45 -26.70 19.12
C TYR A 201 -36.11 -26.78 20.62
N ASN A 202 -37.09 -26.48 21.46
CA ASN A 202 -36.95 -26.49 22.92
C ASN A 202 -37.82 -27.58 23.59
N GLY A 203 -38.06 -28.69 22.87
CA GLY A 203 -38.88 -29.79 23.37
C GLY A 203 -38.05 -30.89 24.07
N LEU A 204 -38.55 -32.12 24.04
CA LEU A 204 -37.86 -33.26 24.66
C LEU A 204 -36.66 -33.68 23.82
N THR A 205 -35.52 -33.95 24.46
CA THR A 205 -34.33 -34.53 23.81
C THR A 205 -34.37 -36.05 23.73
N THR A 206 -35.19 -36.69 24.57
CA THR A 206 -35.45 -38.14 24.54
C THR A 206 -36.95 -38.39 24.40
N ILE A 207 -37.33 -39.12 23.36
CA ILE A 207 -38.72 -39.49 23.06
C ILE A 207 -38.89 -40.99 23.33
N VAL A 208 -39.81 -41.33 24.22
CA VAL A 208 -40.27 -42.71 24.42
C VAL A 208 -41.53 -42.91 23.57
N PRO A 209 -41.53 -43.85 22.60
CA PRO A 209 -42.73 -44.13 21.82
C PRO A 209 -43.93 -44.49 22.71
N SER A 210 -45.12 -44.06 22.31
CA SER A 210 -46.38 -44.34 22.99
C SER A 210 -47.48 -44.65 21.96
N ALA A 211 -48.69 -44.89 22.44
CA ALA A 211 -49.86 -45.03 21.54
C ALA A 211 -50.21 -43.72 20.81
N THR A 212 -49.70 -42.57 21.27
CA THR A 212 -49.91 -41.25 20.66
C THR A 212 -48.67 -40.80 19.92
N ASP A 213 -48.88 -40.25 18.72
CA ASP A 213 -47.82 -39.67 17.90
C ASP A 213 -47.13 -38.50 18.62
N TYR A 214 -45.81 -38.56 18.71
CA TYR A 214 -45.00 -37.41 19.10
C TYR A 214 -44.55 -36.67 17.84
N LYS A 215 -45.03 -35.44 17.67
CA LYS A 215 -44.77 -34.64 16.46
C LYS A 215 -43.84 -33.47 16.76
N ILE A 216 -42.73 -33.40 16.05
CA ILE A 216 -41.90 -32.20 15.96
C ILE A 216 -42.33 -31.43 14.71
N SER A 217 -42.70 -30.16 14.88
CA SER A 217 -43.08 -29.30 13.76
C SER A 217 -41.90 -29.06 12.82
N LYS A 218 -42.18 -28.98 11.51
CA LYS A 218 -41.17 -28.60 10.51
C LYS A 218 -40.59 -27.21 10.78
N GLY A 219 -39.39 -26.97 10.26
CA GLY A 219 -38.76 -25.65 10.30
C GLY A 219 -38.24 -25.25 11.67
N VAL A 220 -37.87 -26.21 12.52
CA VAL A 220 -37.16 -25.97 13.78
C VAL A 220 -35.73 -26.49 13.68
N TYR A 221 -34.81 -25.82 14.37
CA TYR A 221 -33.43 -26.25 14.48
C TYR A 221 -33.23 -27.08 15.74
N ILE A 222 -32.75 -28.31 15.60
CA ILE A 222 -32.43 -29.21 16.72
C ILE A 222 -30.95 -29.01 17.06
N VAL A 223 -30.66 -28.56 18.28
CA VAL A 223 -29.29 -28.21 18.70
C VAL A 223 -28.48 -29.44 19.07
N ASP A 224 -29.09 -30.34 19.82
CA ASP A 224 -28.47 -31.55 20.37
C ASP A 224 -29.14 -32.81 19.81
N ASP A 225 -28.54 -33.96 20.03
CA ASP A 225 -29.11 -35.23 19.60
C ASP A 225 -30.54 -35.43 20.13
N LEU A 226 -31.43 -35.81 19.20
CA LEU A 226 -32.77 -36.26 19.53
C LEU A 226 -32.79 -37.79 19.55
N VAL A 227 -32.98 -38.37 20.72
CA VAL A 227 -32.97 -39.82 20.92
C VAL A 227 -34.40 -40.36 20.95
N ILE A 228 -34.76 -41.15 19.95
CA ILE A 228 -35.99 -41.96 20.00
C ILE A 228 -35.62 -43.32 20.61
N LYS A 229 -36.21 -43.65 21.77
CA LYS A 229 -35.86 -44.87 22.49
C LYS A 229 -36.34 -46.12 21.73
N GLY A 230 -35.41 -47.01 21.44
CA GLY A 230 -35.72 -48.39 21.07
C GLY A 230 -36.08 -49.24 22.30
N GLU A 231 -36.76 -50.34 22.08
CA GLU A 231 -37.14 -51.33 23.10
C GLU A 231 -36.60 -52.71 22.69
N PRO A 232 -35.62 -53.29 23.41
CA PRO A 232 -35.06 -54.61 23.09
C PRO A 232 -36.09 -55.74 23.08
N ASN A 233 -37.18 -55.59 23.85
CA ASN A 233 -38.28 -56.56 23.90
C ASN A 233 -39.32 -56.37 22.78
N LEU A 234 -39.11 -55.42 21.86
CA LEU A 234 -39.92 -55.27 20.65
C LEU A 234 -39.55 -56.36 19.63
N ILE A 235 -39.84 -57.61 20.00
CA ILE A 235 -39.60 -58.81 19.21
C ILE A 235 -40.92 -59.60 19.07
N SER A 236 -41.06 -60.35 17.98
CA SER A 236 -42.33 -61.02 17.65
C SER A 236 -42.80 -61.98 18.75
N SER A 237 -41.87 -62.68 19.42
CA SER A 237 -42.17 -63.64 20.48
C SER A 237 -42.73 -63.01 21.76
N ASN A 238 -42.58 -61.70 21.94
CA ASN A 238 -43.12 -60.97 23.09
C ASN A 238 -44.47 -60.31 22.77
N ILE A 239 -44.92 -60.36 21.51
CA ILE A 239 -46.13 -59.70 21.03
C ILE A 239 -47.16 -60.78 20.70
N LYS A 240 -48.38 -60.63 21.22
CA LYS A 240 -49.49 -61.56 20.98
C LYS A 240 -49.72 -61.79 19.48
N ASN A 241 -49.89 -63.05 19.09
CA ASN A 241 -50.19 -63.43 17.72
C ASN A 241 -51.41 -62.66 17.19
N GLY A 242 -51.27 -62.09 16.00
CA GLY A 242 -52.30 -61.23 15.37
C GLY A 242 -52.22 -59.74 15.73
N ILE A 243 -51.39 -59.33 16.70
CA ILE A 243 -51.13 -57.92 17.02
C ILE A 243 -49.86 -57.45 16.31
N SER A 244 -49.83 -56.18 15.88
CA SER A 244 -48.64 -55.52 15.35
C SER A 244 -48.34 -54.27 16.16
N ILE A 245 -47.09 -54.11 16.61
CA ILE A 245 -46.63 -52.93 17.34
C ILE A 245 -45.44 -52.36 16.57
N PHE A 246 -45.56 -51.10 16.10
CA PHE A 246 -44.55 -50.41 15.28
C PHE A 246 -44.02 -51.25 14.09
N GLY A 247 -44.91 -52.05 13.46
CA GLY A 247 -44.57 -52.90 12.32
C GLY A 247 -44.05 -54.30 12.67
N VAL A 248 -43.79 -54.60 13.95
CA VAL A 248 -43.42 -55.95 14.39
C VAL A 248 -44.68 -56.77 14.64
N ARG A 249 -44.92 -57.76 13.76
CA ARG A 249 -46.05 -58.70 13.89
C ARG A 249 -45.76 -59.74 14.98
N GLY A 250 -46.72 -59.91 15.88
CA GLY A 250 -46.61 -60.86 16.99
C GLY A 250 -46.74 -62.31 16.59
N SER A 251 -46.01 -63.16 17.30
CA SER A 251 -46.01 -64.62 17.18
C SER A 251 -46.28 -65.34 18.50
N TYR A 252 -46.47 -64.62 19.61
CA TYR A 252 -46.73 -65.22 20.92
C TYR A 252 -48.14 -65.85 20.98
N VAL A 253 -48.20 -67.13 21.30
CA VAL A 253 -49.45 -67.87 21.50
C VAL A 253 -49.55 -68.25 22.98
N ILE A 254 -50.74 -68.07 23.57
CA ILE A 254 -51.02 -68.55 24.93
C ILE A 254 -51.38 -70.03 24.79
N GLU A 255 -50.60 -70.91 25.41
CA GLU A 255 -51.00 -72.31 25.58
C GLU A 255 -52.05 -72.37 26.70
N GLU A 256 -53.26 -72.82 26.39
CA GLU A 256 -54.27 -73.06 27.42
C GLU A 256 -53.82 -74.25 28.29
N PRO A 257 -53.99 -74.17 29.63
CA PRO A 257 -53.62 -75.29 30.50
C PRO A 257 -54.42 -76.52 30.08
N THR A 258 -53.71 -77.61 29.81
CA THR A 258 -54.34 -78.92 29.63
C THR A 258 -54.97 -79.30 30.97
N ASN A 259 -56.31 -79.38 31.02
CA ASN A 259 -57.01 -79.93 32.17
C ASN A 259 -56.64 -81.42 32.30
N GLU A 260 -55.66 -81.72 33.15
CA GLU A 260 -55.38 -83.08 33.64
C GLU A 260 -56.18 -83.40 34.91
#